data_AF-A0A1B6KI36-F1
#
_entry.id   AF-A0A1B6KI36-F1
#
_cell.length_a   1.000
_cell.length_b   1.000
_cell.length_c   1.000
_cell.angle_alpha   90.00
_cell.angle_beta   90.00
_cell.angle_gamma   90.00
#
_symmetry.space_group_name_H-M   'P 1'
#
loop_
_entity.id
_entity.type
_entity.pdbx_description
1 polymer ?
#
loop_
_entity_poly.entity_id
_entity_poly.type
_entity_poly.pdbx_seq_one_letter_code
_entity_poly.pdbx_strand_id
1 'polypeptide(L)'
;MAVDAQRCVETAPFLHAGWTLLVTIIVCMYFLWRILGVATLAGIAILIILIPINVVTTKRIRTLQLRQLKHKDERVKFISEVLSGIKILKMYAWEQSFRTFILKIRDQELSLLKTAAILNASTSFCTFCSSILVLLASFTIFVLIDERNVLTPEIAFVAMAFFNIMRHHLSYFPTTVEFNIQFFVATKRISKFMNADELDFTSISHDMSKKE
;
A
#
# COMPACT_ATOMS: atom_id res chain seq x y z
N MET A 1 22.08 -3.91 -2.76
CA MET A 1 22.71 -3.07 -1.73
C MET A 1 22.06 -1.69 -1.62
N ALA A 2 22.12 -0.78 -2.62
CA ALA A 2 21.52 0.56 -2.52
C ALA A 2 20.00 0.54 -2.23
N VAL A 3 19.25 -0.31 -2.94
CA VAL A 3 17.80 -0.51 -2.71
C VAL A 3 17.51 -1.11 -1.33
N ASP A 4 18.40 -1.97 -0.81
CA ASP A 4 18.24 -2.58 0.51
C ASP A 4 18.47 -1.56 1.62
N ALA A 5 19.52 -0.74 1.49
CA ALA A 5 19.81 0.38 2.39
C ALA A 5 18.66 1.40 2.41
N GLN A 6 18.13 1.75 1.23
CA GLN A 6 16.98 2.64 1.11
C GLN A 6 15.75 2.08 1.84
N ARG A 7 15.43 0.79 1.67
CA ARG A 7 14.32 0.14 2.39
C ARG A 7 14.50 0.15 3.91
N CYS A 8 15.74 -0.02 4.39
CA CYS A 8 16.04 0.07 5.82
C CYS A 8 15.77 1.48 6.37
N VAL A 9 16.20 2.52 5.65
CA VAL A 9 15.97 3.92 6.04
C VAL A 9 14.48 4.27 5.98
N GLU A 10 13.78 3.88 4.91
CA GLU A 10 12.34 4.16 4.74
C GLU A 10 11.47 3.45 5.77
N THR A 11 11.89 2.28 6.28
CA THR A 11 11.12 1.53 7.28
C THR A 11 11.40 1.97 8.71
N ALA A 12 12.54 2.61 8.99
CA ALA A 12 12.92 3.01 10.34
C ALA A 12 11.84 3.83 11.09
N PRO A 13 11.14 4.79 10.47
CA PRO A 13 10.03 5.52 11.12
C PRO A 13 8.83 4.64 11.47
N PHE A 14 8.63 3.52 10.75
CA PHE A 14 7.47 2.64 10.88
C PHE A 14 7.70 1.42 11.78
N LEU A 15 8.91 1.22 12.30
CA LEU A 15 9.21 0.14 13.25
C LEU A 15 8.29 0.23 14.49
N HIS A 16 8.06 1.45 14.98
CA HIS A 16 7.16 1.65 16.11
C HIS A 16 5.68 1.58 15.73
N ALA A 17 5.34 1.72 14.45
CA ALA A 17 3.94 1.76 14.02
C ALA A 17 3.21 0.44 14.30
N GLY A 18 3.91 -0.70 14.29
CA GLY A 18 3.30 -2.02 14.51
C GLY A 18 2.71 -2.18 15.92
N TRP A 19 3.50 -1.94 16.97
CA TRP A 19 3.03 -2.10 18.34
C TRP A 19 2.15 -0.91 18.79
N THR A 20 2.48 0.31 18.37
CA THR A 20 1.65 1.49 18.64
C THR A 20 0.23 1.31 18.11
N LEU A 21 0.06 0.68 16.95
CA LEU A 21 -1.25 0.39 16.39
C LEU A 21 -2.10 -0.53 17.29
N LEU A 22 -1.51 -1.60 17.83
CA LEU A 22 -2.21 -2.51 18.73
C LEU A 22 -2.62 -1.80 20.02
N VAL A 23 -1.70 -1.02 20.60
CA VAL A 23 -1.96 -0.21 21.80
C VAL A 23 -3.11 0.77 21.55
N THR A 24 -3.08 1.49 20.44
CA THR A 24 -4.14 2.46 20.11
C THR A 24 -5.50 1.80 19.95
N ILE A 25 -5.58 0.63 19.29
CA ILE A 25 -6.85 -0.10 19.13
C ILE A 25 -7.42 -0.50 20.50
N ILE A 26 -6.58 -1.04 21.40
CA ILE A 26 -7.00 -1.45 22.75
C ILE A 26 -7.49 -0.25 23.57
N VAL A 27 -6.75 0.86 23.54
CA VAL A 27 -7.09 2.07 24.29
C VAL A 27 -8.39 2.71 23.77
N CYS A 28 -8.53 2.83 22.45
CA CYS A 28 -9.76 3.35 21.85
C CYS A 28 -10.94 2.46 22.20
N MET A 29 -10.78 1.13 22.10
CA MET A 29 -11.83 0.17 22.45
C MET A 29 -12.26 0.32 23.92
N TYR A 30 -11.31 0.44 24.84
CA TYR A 30 -11.59 0.63 26.26
C TYR A 30 -12.41 1.90 26.52
N PHE A 31 -11.99 3.04 25.96
CA PHE A 31 -12.73 4.31 26.14
C PHE A 31 -14.10 4.27 25.46
N LEU A 32 -14.18 3.72 24.27
CA LEU A 32 -15.44 3.59 23.55
C LEU A 32 -16.43 2.73 24.36
N TRP A 33 -15.96 1.62 24.94
CA TRP A 33 -16.77 0.74 25.78
C TRP A 33 -17.30 1.44 27.02
N ARG A 34 -16.51 2.33 27.63
CA ARG A 34 -16.97 3.12 28.78
C ARG A 34 -18.07 4.12 28.45
N ILE A 35 -18.10 4.62 27.22
CA ILE A 35 -19.07 5.66 26.80
C ILE A 35 -20.32 5.03 26.17
N LEU A 36 -20.15 4.07 25.26
CA LEU A 36 -21.24 3.46 24.48
C LEU A 36 -21.64 2.05 24.97
N GLY A 37 -20.88 1.43 25.87
CA GLY A 37 -21.15 0.08 26.35
C GLY A 37 -21.18 -0.95 25.22
N VAL A 38 -22.22 -1.80 25.22
CA VAL A 38 -22.40 -2.89 24.26
C VAL A 38 -22.56 -2.40 22.82
N ALA A 39 -23.05 -1.17 22.62
CA ALA A 39 -23.25 -0.60 21.28
C ALA A 39 -21.94 -0.45 20.48
N THR A 40 -20.78 -0.42 21.16
CA THR A 40 -19.46 -0.43 20.52
C THR A 40 -19.20 -1.63 19.64
N LEU A 41 -19.74 -2.80 20.00
CA LEU A 41 -19.53 -4.05 19.26
C LEU A 41 -20.08 -3.97 17.85
N ALA A 42 -21.16 -3.22 17.64
CA ALA A 42 -21.75 -3.03 16.32
C ALA A 42 -20.83 -2.25 15.38
N GLY A 43 -20.26 -1.15 15.86
CA GLY A 43 -19.27 -0.39 15.11
C GLY A 43 -18.03 -1.22 14.77
N ILE A 44 -17.57 -2.04 15.70
CA ILE A 44 -16.42 -2.93 15.51
C ILE A 44 -16.72 -4.05 14.53
N ALA A 45 -17.91 -4.65 14.59
CA ALA A 45 -18.32 -5.67 13.63
C ALA A 45 -18.29 -5.13 12.20
N ILE A 46 -18.80 -3.91 11.99
CA ILE A 46 -18.75 -3.24 10.68
C ILE A 46 -17.29 -2.98 10.27
N LEU A 47 -16.45 -2.47 11.18
CA LEU A 47 -15.01 -2.26 10.91
C LEU A 47 -14.30 -3.55 10.50
N ILE A 48 -14.58 -4.67 11.17
CA ILE A 48 -13.99 -5.98 10.83
C ILE A 48 -14.44 -6.44 9.44
N ILE A 49 -15.72 -6.27 9.09
CA ILE A 49 -16.27 -6.62 7.77
C ILE A 49 -15.64 -5.78 6.64
N LEU A 50 -15.23 -4.56 6.93
CA LEU A 50 -14.60 -3.67 5.95
C LEU A 50 -13.16 -4.07 5.60
N ILE A 51 -12.45 -4.73 6.52
CA ILE A 51 -11.08 -5.21 6.29
C ILE A 51 -10.97 -6.13 5.06
N PRO A 52 -11.73 -7.25 4.94
CA PRO A 52 -11.63 -8.13 3.78
C PRO A 52 -12.03 -7.44 2.47
N ILE A 53 -13.03 -6.56 2.50
CA ILE A 53 -13.47 -5.79 1.33
C ILE A 53 -12.33 -4.93 0.80
N ASN A 54 -11.64 -4.21 1.69
CA ASN A 54 -10.47 -3.41 1.33
C ASN A 54 -9.33 -4.28 0.81
N VAL A 55 -9.01 -5.40 1.48
CA VAL A 55 -7.93 -6.31 1.05
C VAL A 55 -8.18 -6.88 -0.36
N VAL A 56 -9.39 -7.35 -0.65
CA VAL A 56 -9.74 -7.91 -1.97
C VAL A 56 -9.63 -6.83 -3.04
N THR A 57 -10.12 -5.62 -2.75
CA THR A 57 -10.13 -4.52 -3.72
C THR A 57 -8.71 -4.02 -4.01
N THR A 58 -7.89 -3.82 -2.97
CA THR A 58 -6.47 -3.46 -3.12
C THR A 58 -5.70 -4.52 -3.92
N LYS A 59 -5.93 -5.82 -3.67
CA LYS A 59 -5.32 -6.89 -4.47
C LYS A 59 -5.72 -6.82 -5.94
N ARG A 60 -6.98 -6.50 -6.23
CA ARG A 60 -7.48 -6.34 -7.60
C ARG A 60 -6.86 -5.14 -8.30
N ILE A 61 -6.77 -3.99 -7.61
CA ILE A 61 -6.11 -2.78 -8.10
C ILE A 61 -4.64 -3.08 -8.41
N ARG A 62 -3.91 -3.74 -7.51
CA ARG A 62 -2.50 -4.13 -7.71
C ARG A 62 -2.33 -5.02 -8.93
N THR A 63 -3.25 -5.97 -9.15
CA THR A 63 -3.22 -6.84 -10.34
C THR A 63 -3.39 -6.04 -11.64
N LEU A 64 -4.29 -5.06 -11.67
CA LEU A 64 -4.49 -4.18 -12.82
C LEU A 64 -3.25 -3.31 -13.07
N GLN A 65 -2.65 -2.75 -12.01
CA GLN A 65 -1.41 -1.97 -12.10
C GLN A 65 -0.25 -2.81 -12.65
N LEU A 66 -0.09 -4.07 -12.21
CA LEU A 66 0.93 -4.96 -12.74
C LEU A 66 0.73 -5.25 -14.23
N ARG A 67 -0.51 -5.40 -14.70
CA ARG A 67 -0.81 -5.56 -16.14
C ARG A 67 -0.52 -4.28 -16.92
N GLN A 68 -0.87 -3.12 -16.36
CA GLN A 68 -0.57 -1.83 -16.95
C GLN A 68 0.94 -1.63 -17.11
N LEU A 69 1.74 -2.02 -16.11
CA LEU A 69 3.21 -1.92 -16.17
C LEU A 69 3.78 -2.73 -17.34
N LYS A 70 3.25 -3.92 -17.64
CA LYS A 70 3.69 -4.70 -18.81
C LYS A 70 3.49 -3.95 -20.14
N HIS A 71 2.32 -3.35 -20.35
CA HIS A 71 2.06 -2.55 -21.56
C HIS A 71 2.89 -1.27 -21.60
N LYS A 72 3.14 -0.66 -20.43
CA LYS A 72 4.03 0.49 -20.33
C LYS A 72 5.47 0.13 -20.71
N ASP A 73 5.99 -1.00 -20.25
CA ASP A 73 7.33 -1.48 -20.59
C ASP A 73 7.45 -1.80 -22.09
N GLU A 74 6.44 -2.47 -22.66
CA GLU A 74 6.34 -2.73 -24.10
C GLU A 74 6.37 -1.43 -24.93
N ARG A 75 5.55 -0.43 -24.53
CA ARG A 75 5.52 0.88 -25.19
C ARG A 75 6.87 1.58 -25.13
N VAL A 76 7.51 1.60 -23.97
CA VAL A 76 8.82 2.26 -23.76
C VAL A 76 9.89 1.58 -24.61
N LYS A 77 9.89 0.24 -24.65
CA LYS A 77 10.81 -0.54 -25.49
C LYS A 77 10.60 -0.21 -26.98
N PHE A 78 9.36 -0.23 -27.45
CA PHE A 78 9.05 0.05 -28.86
C PHE A 78 9.42 1.49 -29.27
N ILE A 79 9.19 2.46 -28.39
CA ILE A 79 9.64 3.85 -28.61
C ILE A 79 11.17 3.90 -28.72
N SER A 80 11.90 3.17 -27.87
CA SER A 80 13.36 3.11 -27.93
C SER A 80 13.87 2.54 -29.26
N GLU A 81 13.22 1.49 -29.78
CA GLU A 81 13.54 0.90 -31.08
C GLU A 81 13.27 1.89 -32.23
N VAL A 82 12.13 2.58 -32.20
CA VAL A 82 11.77 3.63 -33.16
C VAL A 82 12.78 4.78 -33.17
N LEU A 83 13.22 5.23 -31.99
CA LEU A 83 14.22 6.30 -31.86
C LEU A 83 15.59 5.86 -32.40
N SER A 84 16.00 4.62 -32.12
CA SER A 84 17.24 4.07 -32.67
C SER A 84 17.21 3.97 -34.20
N GLY A 85 16.04 3.71 -34.80
CA GLY A 85 15.84 3.56 -36.26
C GLY A 85 15.33 4.82 -36.98
N ILE A 86 15.31 5.99 -36.33
CA ILE A 86 14.53 7.16 -36.79
C ILE A 86 14.87 7.65 -38.20
N LYS A 87 16.14 7.55 -38.61
CA LYS A 87 16.60 8.00 -39.94
C LYS A 87 15.95 7.19 -41.06
N ILE A 88 15.82 5.87 -40.88
CA ILE A 88 15.20 4.97 -41.87
C ILE A 88 13.71 5.26 -41.95
N LEU A 89 13.03 5.37 -40.81
CA LEU A 89 11.60 5.67 -40.76
C LEU A 89 11.25 6.97 -41.49
N LYS A 90 12.07 8.02 -41.35
CA LYS A 90 11.88 9.28 -42.07
C LYS A 90 12.13 9.16 -43.57
N MET A 91 13.16 8.43 -44.00
CA MET A 91 13.43 8.23 -45.42
C MET A 91 12.28 7.53 -46.16
N TYR A 92 11.54 6.64 -45.46
CA TYR A 92 10.38 5.94 -46.02
C TYR A 92 9.02 6.55 -45.64
N ALA A 93 9.00 7.70 -44.95
CA ALA A 93 7.78 8.33 -44.43
C ALA A 93 6.86 7.39 -43.61
N TRP A 94 7.44 6.42 -42.89
CA TRP A 94 6.71 5.42 -42.09
C TRP A 94 6.29 5.90 -40.70
N GLU A 95 6.59 7.15 -40.35
CA GLU A 95 6.32 7.75 -39.04
C GLU A 95 4.85 7.62 -38.60
N GLN A 96 3.90 7.83 -39.52
CA GLN A 96 2.47 7.75 -39.19
C GLN A 96 2.02 6.31 -38.89
N SER A 97 2.58 5.34 -39.60
CA SER A 97 2.30 3.91 -39.35
C SER A 97 2.82 3.49 -37.98
N PHE A 98 4.08 3.81 -37.66
CA PHE A 98 4.67 3.53 -36.34
C PHE A 98 3.97 4.26 -35.20
N ARG A 99 3.54 5.51 -35.41
CA ARG A 99 2.69 6.24 -34.46
C ARG A 99 1.41 5.48 -34.15
N THR A 100 0.76 4.91 -35.16
CA THR A 100 -0.49 4.16 -34.98
C THR A 100 -0.27 2.90 -34.13
N PHE A 101 0.84 2.18 -34.33
CA PHE A 101 1.22 1.05 -33.49
C PHE A 101 1.45 1.46 -32.02
N ILE A 102 2.16 2.56 -31.78
CA ILE A 102 2.37 3.10 -30.42
C ILE A 102 1.04 3.45 -29.75
N LEU A 103 0.13 4.10 -30.49
CA LEU A 103 -1.19 4.48 -29.97
C LEU A 103 -2.05 3.26 -29.62
N LYS A 104 -1.96 2.18 -30.40
CA LYS A 104 -2.67 0.93 -30.08
C LYS A 104 -2.25 0.34 -28.74
N ILE A 105 -0.94 0.36 -28.42
CA ILE A 105 -0.42 -0.07 -27.10
C ILE A 105 -0.89 0.91 -26.02
N ARG A 106 -0.87 2.22 -26.32
CA ARG A 106 -1.33 3.26 -25.40
C ARG A 106 -2.81 3.11 -25.03
N ASP A 107 -3.68 2.74 -25.96
CA ASP A 107 -5.10 2.52 -25.69
C ASP A 107 -5.32 1.34 -24.72
N GLN A 108 -4.54 0.27 -24.86
CA GLN A 108 -4.57 -0.85 -23.91
C GLN A 108 -4.13 -0.42 -22.52
N GLU A 109 -3.04 0.35 -22.41
CA GLU A 109 -2.57 0.93 -21.15
C GLU A 109 -3.64 1.83 -20.51
N LEU A 110 -4.27 2.70 -21.30
CA LEU A 110 -5.31 3.62 -20.84
C LEU A 110 -6.57 2.89 -20.39
N SER A 111 -6.96 1.80 -21.06
CA SER A 111 -8.12 0.99 -20.66
C SER A 111 -7.93 0.40 -19.26
N LEU A 112 -6.75 -0.17 -18.98
CA LEU A 112 -6.41 -0.72 -17.67
C LEU A 112 -6.31 0.37 -16.60
N LEU A 113 -5.70 1.50 -16.96
CA LEU A 113 -5.59 2.66 -16.07
C LEU A 113 -6.99 3.19 -15.70
N LYS A 114 -7.91 3.29 -16.67
CA LYS A 114 -9.29 3.70 -16.44
C LYS A 114 -10.01 2.74 -15.51
N THR A 115 -9.91 1.42 -15.73
CA THR A 115 -10.52 0.42 -14.84
C THR A 115 -9.95 0.52 -13.43
N ALA A 116 -8.64 0.69 -13.28
CA ALA A 116 -8.00 0.87 -11.97
C ALA A 116 -8.44 2.19 -11.30
N ALA A 117 -8.59 3.28 -12.05
CA ALA A 117 -9.06 4.55 -11.53
C ALA A 117 -10.52 4.48 -11.04
N ILE A 118 -11.41 3.85 -11.81
CA ILE A 118 -12.81 3.63 -11.41
C ILE A 118 -12.88 2.78 -10.14
N LEU A 119 -12.07 1.71 -10.07
CA LEU A 119 -12.03 0.84 -8.89
C LEU A 119 -11.47 1.57 -7.65
N ASN A 120 -10.47 2.44 -7.81
CA ASN A 120 -10.00 3.29 -6.73
C ASN A 120 -11.09 4.28 -6.27
N ALA A 121 -11.78 4.92 -7.20
CA ALA A 121 -12.88 5.85 -6.89
C ALA A 121 -14.02 5.15 -6.13
N SER A 122 -14.41 3.95 -6.56
CA SER A 122 -15.43 3.16 -5.86
C SER A 122 -14.96 2.74 -4.46
N THR A 123 -13.70 2.37 -4.30
CA THR A 123 -13.11 2.03 -2.98
C THR A 123 -13.14 3.24 -2.03
N SER A 124 -12.74 4.41 -2.52
CA SER A 124 -12.77 5.65 -1.74
C SER A 124 -14.19 6.02 -1.32
N PHE A 125 -15.16 5.87 -2.23
CA PHE A 125 -16.57 6.08 -1.93
C PHE A 125 -17.09 5.09 -0.88
N CYS A 126 -16.82 3.78 -1.03
CA CYS A 126 -17.19 2.78 -0.05
C CYS A 126 -16.59 3.06 1.33
N THR A 127 -15.33 3.53 1.39
CA THR A 127 -14.66 3.89 2.65
C THR A 127 -15.29 5.12 3.32
N PHE A 128 -15.75 6.09 2.52
CA PHE A 128 -16.51 7.23 3.02
C PHE A 128 -17.86 6.79 3.62
N CYS A 129 -18.65 6.03 2.85
CA CYS A 129 -19.95 5.51 3.32
C CYS A 129 -19.81 4.62 4.55
N SER A 130 -18.79 3.76 4.58
CA SER A 130 -18.41 2.92 5.71
C SER A 130 -18.29 3.72 7.01
N SER A 131 -17.65 4.89 6.95
CA SER A 131 -17.41 5.72 8.14
C SER A 131 -18.73 6.26 8.71
N ILE A 132 -19.67 6.61 7.83
CA ILE A 132 -21.01 7.03 8.22
C ILE A 132 -21.80 5.84 8.79
N LEU A 133 -21.71 4.67 8.17
CA LEU A 133 -22.41 3.46 8.61
C LEU A 133 -21.98 2.99 10.01
N VAL A 134 -20.68 3.04 10.32
CA VAL A 134 -20.16 2.69 11.65
C VAL A 134 -20.77 3.57 12.73
N LEU A 135 -20.83 4.88 12.51
CA LEU A 135 -21.40 5.84 13.46
C LEU A 135 -22.91 5.66 13.58
N LEU A 136 -23.60 5.56 12.43
CA LEU A 136 -25.04 5.37 12.39
C LEU A 136 -25.44 4.11 13.16
N ALA A 137 -24.83 2.96 12.85
CA ALA A 137 -25.14 1.70 13.52
C ALA A 137 -24.85 1.74 15.03
N SER A 138 -23.71 2.30 15.43
CA SER A 138 -23.33 2.37 16.86
C SER A 138 -24.28 3.27 17.64
N PHE A 139 -24.64 4.44 17.11
CA PHE A 139 -25.58 5.34 17.79
C PHE A 139 -27.02 4.83 17.76
N THR A 140 -27.42 4.16 16.67
CA THR A 140 -28.74 3.54 16.57
C THR A 140 -28.91 2.47 17.64
N ILE A 141 -27.92 1.59 17.79
CA ILE A 141 -27.95 0.53 18.79
C ILE A 141 -27.83 1.10 20.20
N PHE A 142 -27.03 2.16 20.41
CA PHE A 142 -26.93 2.83 21.71
C PHE A 142 -28.28 3.35 22.21
N VAL A 143 -29.07 3.97 21.33
CA VAL A 143 -30.41 4.49 21.65
C VAL A 143 -31.46 3.36 21.76
N LEU A 144 -31.33 2.28 20.98
CA LEU A 144 -32.29 1.17 21.01
C LEU A 144 -32.10 0.20 22.20
N ILE A 145 -30.90 0.12 22.79
CA ILE A 145 -30.61 -0.82 23.88
C ILE A 145 -31.33 -0.43 25.18
N ASP A 146 -31.37 0.86 25.51
CA ASP A 146 -31.98 1.36 26.74
C ASP A 146 -32.59 2.73 26.49
N GLU A 147 -33.85 2.92 26.87
CA GLU A 147 -34.57 4.21 26.76
C GLU A 147 -33.92 5.30 27.62
N ARG A 148 -33.09 4.93 28.61
CA ARG A 148 -32.33 5.86 29.46
C ARG A 148 -31.05 6.38 28.81
N ASN A 149 -30.60 5.76 27.72
CA ASN A 149 -29.39 6.18 27.01
C ASN A 149 -29.66 7.41 26.16
N VAL A 150 -29.41 8.59 26.73
CA VAL A 150 -29.51 9.85 26.00
C VAL A 150 -28.21 10.09 25.24
N LEU A 151 -28.30 10.17 23.92
CA LEU A 151 -27.16 10.54 23.07
C LEU A 151 -26.88 12.04 23.21
N THR A 152 -25.99 12.40 24.15
CA THR A 152 -25.53 13.78 24.30
C THR A 152 -24.48 14.13 23.23
N PRO A 153 -24.32 15.42 22.87
CA PRO A 153 -23.29 15.84 21.92
C PRO A 153 -21.88 15.45 22.36
N GLU A 154 -21.59 15.50 23.67
CA GLU A 154 -20.30 15.08 24.23
C GLU A 154 -20.01 13.60 23.89
N ILE A 155 -20.97 12.71 24.16
CA ILE A 155 -20.85 11.28 23.85
C ILE A 155 -20.66 11.07 22.35
N ALA A 156 -21.46 11.74 21.53
CA ALA A 156 -21.43 11.58 20.07
C ALA A 156 -20.10 12.03 19.46
N PHE A 157 -19.61 13.22 19.81
CA PHE A 157 -18.36 13.75 19.26
C PHE A 157 -17.14 12.97 19.75
N VAL A 158 -17.11 12.57 21.03
CA VAL A 158 -16.01 11.76 21.58
C VAL A 158 -15.97 10.37 20.92
N ALA A 159 -17.12 9.72 20.77
CA ALA A 159 -17.19 8.43 20.08
C ALA A 159 -16.79 8.54 18.60
N MET A 160 -17.23 9.59 17.91
CA MET A 160 -16.84 9.87 16.54
C MET A 160 -15.32 10.03 16.39
N ALA A 161 -14.68 10.74 17.32
CA ALA A 161 -13.23 10.90 17.33
C ALA A 161 -12.52 9.55 17.49
N PHE A 162 -12.93 8.72 18.45
CA PHE A 162 -12.33 7.40 18.67
C PHE A 162 -12.53 6.46 17.47
N PHE A 163 -13.72 6.41 16.87
CA PHE A 163 -13.95 5.61 15.66
C PHE A 163 -13.07 6.07 14.49
N ASN A 164 -12.89 7.38 14.31
CA ASN A 164 -12.00 7.93 13.28
C ASN A 164 -10.54 7.56 13.51
N ILE A 165 -10.07 7.61 14.77
CA ILE A 165 -8.72 7.18 15.15
C ILE A 165 -8.54 5.69 14.85
N MET A 166 -9.45 4.83 15.29
CA MET A 166 -9.38 3.38 15.04
C MET A 166 -9.34 3.07 13.53
N ARG A 167 -10.21 3.74 12.76
CA ARG A 167 -10.26 3.59 11.29
C ARG A 167 -8.93 3.95 10.64
N HIS A 168 -8.32 5.08 11.02
CA HIS A 168 -7.03 5.48 10.50
C HIS A 168 -5.99 4.40 10.73
N HIS A 169 -5.87 3.90 11.97
CA HIS A 169 -4.92 2.84 12.31
C HIS A 169 -5.18 1.56 11.49
N LEU A 170 -6.44 1.10 11.40
CA LEU A 170 -6.80 -0.07 10.59
C LEU A 170 -6.45 0.09 9.10
N SER A 171 -6.58 1.30 8.54
CA SER A 171 -6.22 1.56 7.14
C SER A 171 -4.72 1.53 6.88
N TYR A 172 -3.90 1.96 7.85
CA TYR A 172 -2.44 1.94 7.73
C TYR A 172 -1.83 0.57 8.03
N PHE A 173 -2.55 -0.29 8.73
CA PHE A 173 -2.07 -1.62 9.14
C PHE A 173 -1.44 -2.44 8.00
N PRO A 174 -2.07 -2.61 6.81
CA PRO A 174 -1.49 -3.41 5.74
C PRO A 174 -0.16 -2.84 5.24
N THR A 175 -0.07 -1.51 5.15
CA THR A 175 1.14 -0.80 4.72
C THR A 175 2.26 -0.96 5.73
N THR A 176 1.96 -0.86 7.04
CA THR A 176 2.94 -1.12 8.09
C THR A 176 3.46 -2.56 8.04
N VAL A 177 2.58 -3.55 7.81
CA VAL A 177 2.99 -4.95 7.65
C VAL A 177 3.89 -5.12 6.41
N GLU A 178 3.54 -4.49 5.28
CA GLU A 178 4.35 -4.54 4.06
C GLU A 178 5.77 -3.97 4.29
N PHE A 179 5.89 -2.81 4.94
CA PHE A 179 7.20 -2.23 5.25
C PHE A 179 8.02 -3.13 6.19
N ASN A 180 7.40 -3.69 7.24
CA ASN A 180 8.10 -4.60 8.14
C ASN A 180 8.62 -5.86 7.44
N ILE A 181 7.83 -6.45 6.53
CA ILE A 181 8.28 -7.60 5.71
C ILE A 181 9.46 -7.20 4.83
N GLN A 182 9.38 -6.04 4.16
CA GLN A 182 10.45 -5.55 3.30
C GLN A 182 11.74 -5.29 4.08
N PHE A 183 11.64 -4.72 5.28
CA PHE A 183 12.75 -4.49 6.19
C PHE A 183 13.40 -5.81 6.63
N PHE A 184 12.61 -6.77 7.12
CA PHE A 184 13.14 -8.06 7.57
C PHE A 184 13.92 -8.78 6.46
N VAL A 185 13.37 -8.77 5.25
CA VAL A 185 14.00 -9.37 4.06
C VAL A 185 15.28 -8.63 3.64
N ALA A 186 15.29 -7.29 3.71
CA ALA A 186 16.47 -6.48 3.43
C ALA A 186 17.59 -6.73 4.46
N THR A 187 17.25 -6.69 5.75
CA THR A 187 18.19 -6.95 6.86
C THR A 187 18.79 -8.35 6.76
N LYS A 188 18.00 -9.36 6.39
CA LYS A 188 18.51 -10.72 6.16
C LYS A 188 19.55 -10.78 5.03
N ARG A 189 19.35 -10.03 3.93
CA ARG A 189 20.33 -9.95 2.83
C ARG A 189 21.60 -9.23 3.25
N ILE A 190 21.47 -8.11 3.94
CA ILE A 190 22.61 -7.33 4.45
C ILE A 190 23.42 -8.18 5.43
N SER A 191 22.76 -8.84 6.39
CA SER A 191 23.42 -9.74 7.34
C SER A 191 24.14 -10.90 6.64
N LYS A 192 23.53 -11.50 5.60
CA LYS A 192 24.20 -12.54 4.81
C LYS A 192 25.47 -12.01 4.11
N PHE A 193 25.43 -10.79 3.58
CA PHE A 193 26.59 -10.18 2.93
C PHE A 193 27.70 -9.86 3.94
N MET A 194 27.37 -9.26 5.08
CA MET A 194 28.36 -8.91 6.10
C MET A 194 29.00 -10.13 6.78
N ASN A 195 28.33 -11.28 6.74
CA ASN A 195 28.84 -12.55 7.25
C ASN A 195 29.36 -13.47 6.13
N ALA A 196 29.65 -12.94 4.94
CA ALA A 196 30.29 -13.71 3.89
C ALA A 196 31.77 -13.94 4.24
N ASP A 197 32.33 -15.06 3.81
CA ASP A 197 33.75 -15.36 4.03
C ASP A 197 34.63 -14.29 3.35
N GLU A 198 35.52 -13.69 4.13
CA GLU A 198 36.52 -12.75 3.62
C GLU A 198 37.67 -13.51 2.95
N LEU A 199 38.39 -12.81 2.07
CA LEU A 199 39.53 -13.40 1.37
C LEU A 199 40.63 -13.78 2.38
N ASP A 200 41.02 -15.05 2.38
CA ASP A 200 42.13 -15.52 3.21
C ASP A 200 43.46 -15.03 2.61
N PHE A 201 44.06 -14.03 3.27
CA PHE A 201 45.33 -13.42 2.84
C PHE A 201 46.51 -14.42 2.82
N THR A 202 46.39 -15.58 3.46
CA THR A 202 47.42 -16.64 3.39
C THR A 202 47.40 -17.44 2.08
N SER A 203 46.30 -17.36 1.33
CA SER A 203 46.10 -18.04 0.04
C SER A 203 46.60 -17.22 -1.16
N ILE A 204 47.08 -15.99 -0.93
CA ILE A 204 47.46 -15.04 -1.98
C ILE A 204 48.98 -15.14 -2.21
N SER A 205 49.40 -15.78 -3.31
CA SER A 205 50.80 -15.72 -3.74
C SER A 205 51.06 -14.38 -4.43
N HIS A 206 51.81 -13.48 -3.80
CA HIS A 206 52.37 -12.32 -4.48
C HIS A 206 53.49 -12.77 -5.42
N ASP A 207 53.26 -12.67 -6.73
CA ASP A 207 54.32 -12.86 -7.72
C ASP A 207 55.30 -11.68 -7.64
N MET A 208 56.42 -11.89 -6.93
CA MET A 208 57.48 -10.91 -6.76
C MET A 208 58.37 -10.76 -8.02
N SER A 209 58.08 -11.48 -9.12
CA SER A 209 58.88 -11.46 -10.35
C SER A 209 58.65 -10.23 -11.24
N LYS A 210 57.64 -9.39 -10.96
CA LYS A 210 57.47 -8.08 -11.63
C LYS A 210 57.89 -6.95 -10.70
N LYS A 211 59.20 -6.78 -10.54
CA LYS A 211 59.76 -5.45 -10.27
C LYS A 211 60.25 -4.90 -11.61
N GLU A 212 59.67 -3.77 -12.00
CA GLU A 212 60.20 -2.88 -13.03
C GLU A 212 61.65 -2.48 -12.75
#